data_AF-A0A2W6UIE8-F1
#
_entry.id   AF-A0A2W6UIE8-F1
#
_cell.length_a   1.000
_cell.length_b   1.000
_cell.length_c   1.000
_cell.angle_alpha   90.00
_cell.angle_beta   90.00
_cell.angle_gamma   90.00
#
_symmetry.space_group_name_H-M   'P 1'
#
loop_
_entity.id
_entity.type
_entity.pdbx_description
1 polymer ?
#
loop_
_entity_poly.entity_id
_entity_poly.type
_entity_poly.pdbx_seq_one_letter_code
_entity_poly.pdbx_strand_id
1 'polypeptide(L)'
;MSDNWGDAPADEGIEAEPFELDEGDEPDPRDVPDDAELPELPEREPGRLFGIDIADVATALAAPAIRAVVQKAIAGAVKDAVAAEVDEALDPTVVEELQARAATAARRAVADAMDALDEEEPADEEPALYYGSVDEFVREYLVKNYRRRVDGERSVWAADWWNYPEAVIRLDALWRAWEHLRLDPTTGMSVWFRDHAEHHMSVLLDPHGPFAAAGAGDGRVNTNDDQKGAELPYTAPPDGLYPDLREEPPTGV
;
A
#
# COMPACT_ATOMS: atom_id res chain seq x y z
N MET A 1 22.38 34.12 27.63
CA MET A 1 21.21 34.45 28.48
C MET A 1 20.05 34.66 27.52
N SER A 2 18.98 33.87 27.46
CA SER A 2 18.58 32.70 28.23
C SER A 2 17.56 31.92 27.42
N ASP A 3 17.41 30.65 27.80
CA ASP A 3 16.47 29.63 27.37
C ASP A 3 14.99 30.07 27.43
N ASN A 4 14.14 29.44 26.61
CA ASN A 4 12.89 28.83 27.10
C ASN A 4 12.20 28.01 25.99
N TRP A 5 12.52 26.73 25.87
CA TRP A 5 11.56 25.75 25.37
C TRP A 5 11.39 24.71 26.47
N GLY A 6 10.17 24.67 27.00
CA GLY A 6 9.80 23.88 28.17
C GLY A 6 9.94 22.39 27.90
N ASP A 7 10.38 21.73 28.97
CA ASP A 7 10.30 20.30 29.25
C ASP A 7 9.06 19.64 28.62
N ALA A 8 9.30 18.65 27.76
CA ALA A 8 8.32 17.62 27.48
C ALA A 8 8.52 16.52 28.54
N PRO A 9 7.52 16.21 29.39
CA PRO A 9 7.67 15.15 30.37
C PRO A 9 7.79 13.79 29.67
N ALA A 10 8.67 12.97 30.25
CA ALA A 10 8.96 11.61 29.84
C ALA A 10 7.72 10.73 29.84
N ASP A 11 7.74 9.77 28.91
CA ASP A 11 6.87 8.62 28.74
C ASP A 11 6.50 7.94 30.09
N GLU A 12 5.32 8.26 30.64
CA GLU A 12 4.71 7.52 31.74
C GLU A 12 3.72 6.52 31.14
N GLY A 13 4.08 5.23 31.21
CA GLY A 13 3.25 4.12 30.78
C GLY A 13 1.89 4.14 31.48
N ILE A 14 0.83 3.79 30.74
CA ILE A 14 -0.51 3.62 31.29
C ILE A 14 -0.48 2.37 32.20
N GLU A 15 -0.34 2.58 33.51
CA GLU A 15 -0.57 1.53 34.51
C GLU A 15 -2.09 1.29 34.65
N ALA A 16 -2.53 0.06 34.37
CA ALA A 16 -3.90 -0.35 34.59
C ALA A 16 -4.11 -0.68 36.08
N GLU A 17 -4.87 0.15 36.79
CA GLU A 17 -5.32 -0.11 38.16
C GLU A 17 -6.15 -1.40 38.23
N PRO A 18 -5.96 -2.26 39.26
CA PRO A 18 -6.75 -3.48 39.43
C PRO A 18 -8.21 -3.15 39.80
N PHE A 19 -9.15 -3.94 39.28
CA PHE A 19 -10.57 -3.81 39.61
C PHE A 19 -10.80 -4.21 41.07
N GLU A 20 -11.29 -3.29 41.90
CA GLU A 20 -11.79 -3.61 43.23
C GLU A 20 -13.28 -3.99 43.12
N LEU A 21 -13.64 -5.19 43.62
CA LEU A 21 -15.03 -5.59 43.79
C LEU A 21 -15.61 -4.77 44.94
N ASP A 22 -16.65 -3.99 44.65
CA ASP A 22 -17.44 -3.28 45.66
C ASP A 22 -18.20 -4.31 46.52
N GLU A 23 -17.66 -4.65 47.70
CA GLU A 23 -18.25 -5.58 48.69
C GLU A 23 -19.46 -4.97 49.45
N GLY A 24 -20.24 -4.11 48.79
CA GLY A 24 -21.29 -3.29 49.40
C GLY A 24 -22.73 -3.74 49.21
N ASP A 25 -23.01 -4.84 48.48
CA ASP A 25 -24.38 -5.24 48.14
C ASP A 25 -24.67 -6.71 48.51
N GLU A 26 -24.49 -7.04 49.80
CA GLU A 26 -25.12 -8.23 50.39
C GLU A 26 -26.57 -7.89 50.78
N PRO A 27 -27.59 -8.58 50.24
CA PRO A 27 -28.98 -8.32 50.58
C PRO A 27 -29.26 -8.65 52.06
N ASP A 28 -29.91 -7.72 52.79
CA ASP A 28 -30.24 -7.83 54.21
C ASP A 28 -31.11 -9.07 54.47
N PRO A 29 -30.70 -10.01 55.35
CA PRO A 29 -31.46 -11.23 55.66
C PRO A 29 -32.86 -11.01 56.27
N ARG A 30 -33.27 -9.77 56.51
CA ARG A 30 -34.57 -9.40 57.12
C ARG A 30 -35.68 -9.07 56.12
N ASP A 31 -35.42 -9.17 54.82
CA ASP A 31 -36.40 -8.93 53.75
C ASP A 31 -37.08 -10.21 53.21
N VAL A 32 -36.98 -11.35 53.91
CA VAL A 32 -37.72 -12.57 53.58
C VAL A 32 -39.06 -12.55 54.34
N PRO A 33 -40.22 -12.41 53.66
CA PRO A 33 -41.50 -12.47 54.34
C PRO A 33 -41.74 -13.88 54.89
N ASP A 34 -42.00 -13.95 56.20
CA ASP A 34 -42.45 -15.15 56.91
C ASP A 34 -43.89 -15.48 56.48
N ASP A 35 -44.18 -16.75 56.23
CA ASP A 35 -45.45 -17.33 55.74
C ASP A 35 -45.81 -17.17 54.24
N ALA A 36 -45.04 -17.83 53.36
CA ALA A 36 -45.57 -18.35 52.09
C ALA A 36 -45.78 -19.88 52.20
N GLU A 37 -47.04 -20.32 52.26
CA GLU A 37 -47.40 -21.74 52.21
C GLU A 37 -46.76 -22.41 50.97
N LEU A 38 -45.79 -23.30 51.21
CA LEU A 38 -45.17 -24.11 50.16
C LEU A 38 -46.18 -25.15 49.66
N PRO A 39 -46.48 -25.24 48.35
CA PRO A 39 -47.39 -26.26 47.84
C PRO A 39 -46.79 -27.66 48.06
N GLU A 40 -47.62 -28.60 48.54
CA GLU A 40 -47.23 -30.01 48.68
C GLU A 40 -46.74 -30.57 47.34
N LEU A 41 -45.48 -31.02 47.31
CA LEU A 41 -44.87 -31.57 46.10
C LEU A 41 -45.48 -32.95 45.78
N PRO A 42 -45.86 -33.22 44.52
CA PRO A 42 -46.44 -34.51 44.15
C PRO A 42 -45.47 -35.66 44.42
N GLU A 43 -45.98 -36.78 44.95
CA GLU A 43 -45.19 -37.98 45.21
C GLU A 43 -44.50 -38.46 43.92
N ARG A 44 -43.17 -38.65 43.98
CA ARG A 44 -42.36 -39.04 42.82
C ARG A 44 -42.62 -40.51 42.47
N GLU A 45 -43.16 -40.76 41.29
CA GLU A 45 -43.30 -42.10 40.74
C GLU A 45 -41.91 -42.74 40.49
N PRO A 46 -41.62 -43.94 41.05
CA PRO A 46 -40.32 -44.59 40.88
C PRO A 46 -40.07 -44.95 39.41
N GLY A 47 -38.94 -44.50 38.86
CA GLY A 47 -38.57 -44.71 37.45
C GLY A 47 -38.87 -43.53 36.52
N ARG A 48 -39.64 -42.54 36.98
CA ARG A 48 -39.83 -41.26 36.30
C ARG A 48 -39.08 -40.14 37.02
N LEU A 49 -38.19 -39.45 36.31
CA LEU A 49 -37.56 -38.22 36.81
C LEU A 49 -38.12 -37.04 36.00
N PHE A 50 -38.72 -36.05 36.67
CA PHE A 50 -39.39 -34.90 36.01
C PHE A 50 -40.45 -35.30 34.95
N GLY A 51 -41.19 -36.39 35.19
CA GLY A 51 -42.22 -36.88 34.26
C GLY A 51 -41.67 -37.63 33.04
N ILE A 52 -40.36 -37.84 32.97
CA ILE A 52 -39.68 -38.54 31.88
C ILE A 52 -39.32 -39.97 32.32
N ASP A 53 -39.69 -40.97 31.52
CA ASP A 53 -39.33 -42.37 31.75
C ASP A 53 -37.84 -42.58 31.44
N ILE A 54 -37.08 -42.99 32.47
CA ILE A 54 -35.62 -43.14 32.36
C ILE A 54 -35.24 -44.26 31.38
N ALA A 55 -36.08 -45.29 31.20
CA ALA A 55 -35.84 -46.37 30.24
C ALA A 55 -36.01 -45.90 28.79
N ASP A 56 -36.97 -45.01 28.54
CA ASP A 56 -37.14 -44.37 27.22
C ASP A 56 -35.98 -43.43 26.91
N VAL A 57 -35.49 -42.68 27.91
CA VAL A 57 -34.28 -41.84 27.74
C VAL A 57 -33.05 -42.69 27.46
N ALA A 58 -32.86 -43.79 28.19
CA ALA A 58 -31.74 -44.71 27.97
C ALA A 58 -31.81 -45.34 26.56
N THR A 59 -33.01 -45.70 26.08
CA THR A 59 -33.22 -46.25 24.73
C THR A 59 -33.00 -45.19 23.65
N ALA A 60 -33.48 -43.97 23.87
CA ALA A 60 -33.29 -42.83 22.98
C ALA A 60 -31.83 -42.39 22.87
N LEU A 61 -31.03 -42.58 23.94
CA LEU A 61 -29.59 -42.32 23.94
C LEU A 61 -28.77 -43.50 23.40
N ALA A 62 -29.22 -44.74 23.59
CA ALA A 62 -28.53 -45.94 23.09
C ALA A 62 -28.60 -46.07 21.55
N ALA A 63 -29.74 -45.77 20.95
CA ALA A 63 -29.91 -45.85 19.49
C ALA A 63 -28.92 -44.99 18.67
N PRO A 64 -28.69 -43.69 18.98
CA PRO A 64 -27.70 -42.88 18.29
C PRO A 64 -26.26 -43.32 18.59
N ALA A 65 -25.97 -43.80 19.81
CA ALA A 65 -24.64 -44.33 20.14
C ALA A 65 -24.31 -45.60 19.33
N ILE A 66 -25.24 -46.54 19.23
CA ILE A 66 -25.08 -47.76 18.41
C ILE A 66 -24.95 -47.38 16.92
N ARG A 67 -25.76 -46.45 16.43
CA ARG A 67 -25.67 -45.95 15.04
C ARG A 67 -24.29 -45.36 14.74
N ALA A 68 -23.75 -44.55 15.64
CA ALA A 68 -22.43 -43.93 15.47
C ALA A 68 -21.30 -44.99 15.43
N VAL A 69 -21.38 -46.02 16.28
CA VAL A 69 -20.41 -47.13 16.28
C VAL A 69 -20.50 -47.94 14.99
N VAL A 70 -21.72 -48.24 14.51
CA VAL A 70 -21.93 -48.95 13.24
C VAL A 70 -21.46 -48.12 12.04
N GLN A 71 -21.78 -46.83 12.01
CA GLN A 71 -21.29 -45.92 10.96
C GLN A 71 -19.76 -45.82 10.96
N LYS A 72 -19.14 -45.75 12.14
CA LYS A 72 -17.67 -45.74 12.27
C LYS A 72 -17.04 -47.04 11.80
N ALA A 73 -17.65 -48.19 12.12
CA ALA A 73 -17.18 -49.49 11.66
C ALA A 73 -17.32 -49.65 10.14
N ILE A 74 -18.46 -49.23 9.56
CA ILE A 74 -18.68 -49.23 8.10
C ILE A 74 -17.69 -48.29 7.42
N ALA A 75 -17.49 -47.08 7.93
CA ALA A 75 -16.53 -46.12 7.37
C ALA A 75 -15.10 -46.66 7.42
N GLY A 76 -14.71 -47.33 8.51
CA GLY A 76 -13.42 -48.02 8.62
C GLY A 76 -13.27 -49.13 7.57
N ALA A 77 -14.25 -50.02 7.47
CA ALA A 77 -14.22 -51.12 6.51
C ALA A 77 -14.22 -50.63 5.04
N VAL A 78 -14.96 -49.56 4.73
CA VAL A 78 -14.95 -48.93 3.41
C VAL A 78 -13.59 -48.29 3.13
N LYS A 79 -12.99 -47.59 4.10
CA LYS A 79 -11.66 -47.01 3.97
C LYS A 79 -10.60 -48.09 3.70
N ASP A 80 -10.66 -49.20 4.42
CA ASP A 80 -9.69 -50.29 4.29
C ASP A 80 -9.87 -51.05 2.95
N ALA A 81 -11.11 -51.27 2.52
CA ALA A 81 -11.40 -51.86 1.21
C ALA A 81 -10.96 -50.95 0.06
N VAL A 82 -11.22 -49.63 0.15
CA VAL A 82 -10.74 -48.66 -0.84
C VAL A 82 -9.21 -48.60 -0.84
N ALA A 83 -8.55 -48.64 0.32
CA ALA A 83 -7.09 -48.63 0.40
C ALA A 83 -6.46 -49.87 -0.26
N ALA A 84 -7.04 -51.06 -0.06
CA ALA A 84 -6.55 -52.30 -0.69
C ALA A 84 -6.69 -52.28 -2.22
N GLU A 85 -7.83 -51.81 -2.74
CA GLU A 85 -8.06 -51.68 -4.19
C GLU A 85 -7.18 -50.57 -4.81
N VAL A 86 -6.95 -49.48 -4.06
CA VAL A 86 -6.07 -48.38 -4.48
C VAL A 86 -4.61 -48.83 -4.54
N ASP A 87 -4.15 -49.65 -3.59
CA ASP A 87 -2.79 -50.22 -3.61
C ASP A 87 -2.58 -51.23 -4.76
N GLU A 88 -3.61 -52.01 -5.12
CA GLU A 88 -3.56 -52.93 -6.27
C GLU A 88 -3.62 -52.18 -7.63
N ALA A 89 -4.38 -51.09 -7.69
CA ALA A 89 -4.49 -50.25 -8.89
C ALA A 89 -3.33 -49.27 -9.09
N LEU A 90 -2.59 -48.92 -8.03
CA LEU A 90 -1.41 -48.04 -8.05
C LEU A 90 -0.10 -48.85 -8.08
N ASP A 91 0.09 -49.70 -9.09
CA ASP A 91 1.42 -50.22 -9.45
C ASP A 91 2.40 -49.02 -9.58
N PRO A 92 3.66 -49.10 -9.09
CA PRO A 92 4.67 -48.06 -9.30
C PRO A 92 4.74 -47.52 -10.73
N THR A 93 4.45 -48.34 -11.73
CA THR A 93 4.36 -47.91 -13.14
C THR A 93 3.22 -46.92 -13.40
N VAL A 94 2.05 -47.13 -12.77
CA VAL A 94 0.89 -46.23 -12.84
C VAL A 94 1.14 -44.94 -12.05
N VAL A 95 1.85 -45.04 -10.92
CA VAL A 95 2.28 -43.88 -10.13
C VAL A 95 3.24 -42.99 -10.93
N GLU A 96 4.23 -43.58 -11.61
CA GLU A 96 5.15 -42.84 -12.48
C GLU A 96 4.40 -42.19 -13.66
N GLU A 97 3.42 -42.87 -14.26
CA GLU A 97 2.60 -42.31 -15.34
C GLU A 97 1.71 -41.16 -14.84
N LEU A 98 1.08 -41.30 -13.66
CA LEU A 98 0.30 -40.24 -13.03
C LEU A 98 1.19 -39.04 -12.67
N GLN A 99 2.39 -39.26 -12.16
CA GLN A 99 3.37 -38.22 -11.88
C GLN A 99 3.82 -37.50 -13.16
N ALA A 100 4.07 -38.24 -14.25
CA ALA A 100 4.44 -37.66 -15.55
C ALA A 100 3.31 -36.82 -16.16
N ARG A 101 2.06 -37.30 -16.06
CA ARG A 101 0.86 -36.58 -16.49
C ARG A 101 0.62 -35.35 -15.61
N ALA A 102 0.76 -35.47 -14.29
CA ALA A 102 0.65 -34.35 -13.35
C ALA A 102 1.74 -33.30 -13.58
N ALA A 103 2.98 -33.70 -13.84
CA ALA A 103 4.07 -32.78 -14.18
C ALA A 103 3.81 -32.03 -15.49
N THR A 104 3.23 -32.70 -16.49
CA THR A 104 2.84 -32.07 -17.76
C THR A 104 1.67 -31.10 -17.57
N ALA A 105 0.65 -31.49 -16.80
CA ALA A 105 -0.47 -30.62 -16.45
C ALA A 105 -0.03 -29.42 -15.60
N ALA A 106 0.91 -29.60 -14.67
CA ALA A 106 1.49 -28.53 -13.87
C ALA A 106 2.28 -27.55 -14.72
N ARG A 107 3.14 -28.02 -15.65
CA ARG A 107 3.85 -27.13 -16.59
C ARG A 107 2.88 -26.33 -17.45
N ARG A 108 1.80 -26.96 -17.91
CA ARG A 108 0.76 -26.28 -18.68
C ARG A 108 0.03 -25.25 -17.83
N ALA A 109 -0.39 -25.60 -16.62
CA ALA A 109 -1.06 -24.66 -15.73
C ALA A 109 -0.16 -23.48 -15.34
N VAL A 110 1.15 -23.70 -15.20
CA VAL A 110 2.12 -22.62 -15.00
C VAL A 110 2.22 -21.75 -16.25
N ALA A 111 2.33 -22.33 -17.45
CA ALA A 111 2.36 -21.57 -18.70
C ALA A 111 1.07 -20.76 -18.91
N ASP A 112 -0.10 -21.39 -18.76
CA ASP A 112 -1.41 -20.74 -18.87
C ASP A 112 -1.57 -19.62 -17.81
N ALA A 113 -1.00 -19.79 -16.61
CA ALA A 113 -0.99 -18.74 -15.58
C ALA A 113 0.00 -17.61 -15.88
N MET A 114 1.13 -17.90 -16.51
CA MET A 114 2.07 -16.86 -16.96
C MET A 114 1.48 -16.07 -18.14
N ASP A 115 0.86 -16.76 -19.11
CA ASP A 115 0.17 -16.12 -20.23
C ASP A 115 -1.00 -15.23 -19.73
N ALA A 116 -1.74 -15.67 -18.71
CA ALA A 116 -2.79 -14.85 -18.11
C ALA A 116 -2.27 -13.59 -17.37
N LEU A 117 -1.06 -13.65 -16.81
CA LEU A 117 -0.41 -12.47 -16.22
C LEU A 117 0.05 -11.48 -17.31
N ASP A 118 0.46 -11.98 -18.47
CA ASP A 118 0.85 -11.16 -19.63
C ASP A 118 -0.38 -10.58 -20.37
N GLU A 119 -1.54 -11.24 -20.33
CA GLU A 119 -2.79 -10.75 -20.95
C GLU A 119 -3.55 -9.72 -20.10
N GLU A 120 -3.31 -9.68 -18.77
CA GLU A 120 -3.98 -8.75 -17.85
C GLU A 120 -3.30 -7.37 -17.73
N GLU A 121 -2.07 -7.19 -18.21
CA GLU A 121 -1.55 -5.85 -18.42
C GLU A 121 -2.16 -5.29 -19.71
N PRO A 122 -3.07 -4.29 -19.64
CA PRO A 122 -3.32 -3.50 -20.83
C PRO A 122 -1.95 -3.00 -21.28
N ALA A 123 -1.59 -3.21 -22.54
CA ALA A 123 -0.36 -2.65 -23.10
C ALA A 123 -0.34 -1.17 -22.71
N ASP A 124 0.50 -0.82 -21.74
CA ASP A 124 0.62 0.54 -21.22
C ASP A 124 1.12 1.35 -22.41
N GLU A 125 0.20 2.01 -23.13
CA GLU A 125 0.56 3.06 -24.06
C GLU A 125 1.30 4.09 -23.20
N GLU A 126 2.63 4.06 -23.27
CA GLU A 126 3.47 4.98 -22.50
C GLU A 126 2.91 6.39 -22.70
N PRO A 127 2.52 7.06 -21.61
CA PRO A 127 1.79 8.30 -21.70
C PRO A 127 2.61 9.31 -22.49
N ALA A 128 2.05 9.78 -23.61
CA ALA A 128 2.75 10.70 -24.50
C ALA A 128 3.25 11.93 -23.75
N LEU A 129 4.49 12.34 -24.04
CA LEU A 129 5.11 13.52 -23.44
C LEU A 129 4.27 14.76 -23.73
N TYR A 130 4.05 15.59 -22.72
CA TYR A 130 3.31 16.84 -22.88
C TYR A 130 4.21 17.92 -23.46
N TYR A 131 5.40 18.12 -22.88
CA TYR A 131 6.47 18.92 -23.48
C TYR A 131 7.41 18.01 -24.26
N GLY A 132 7.81 18.44 -25.45
CA GLY A 132 8.67 17.67 -26.35
C GLY A 132 10.13 17.66 -25.94
N SER A 133 10.56 18.61 -25.12
CA SER A 133 11.95 18.69 -24.67
C SER A 133 12.06 19.45 -23.36
N VAL A 134 13.23 19.31 -22.71
CA VAL A 134 13.57 20.11 -21.52
C VAL A 134 13.53 21.62 -21.81
N ASP A 135 13.89 22.05 -23.03
CA ASP A 135 13.76 23.46 -23.41
C ASP A 135 12.31 23.92 -23.41
N GLU A 136 11.42 23.15 -24.04
CA GLU A 136 10.01 23.49 -24.09
C GLU A 136 9.42 23.54 -22.67
N PHE A 137 9.76 22.57 -21.82
CA PHE A 137 9.37 22.57 -20.41
C PHE A 137 9.89 23.82 -19.66
N VAL A 138 11.16 24.17 -19.83
CA VAL A 138 11.73 25.35 -19.16
C VAL A 138 11.03 26.63 -19.63
N ARG A 139 10.95 26.83 -20.95
CA ARG A 139 10.37 28.00 -21.61
C ARG A 139 8.89 28.16 -21.31
N GLU A 140 8.10 27.09 -21.42
CA GLU A 140 6.64 27.16 -21.35
C GLU A 140 6.07 26.95 -19.95
N TYR A 141 6.80 26.25 -19.07
CA TYR A 141 6.32 25.94 -17.74
C TYR A 141 7.20 26.55 -16.64
N LEU A 142 8.47 26.16 -16.56
CA LEU A 142 9.28 26.43 -15.37
C LEU A 142 9.48 27.93 -15.14
N VAL A 143 9.92 28.67 -16.16
CA VAL A 143 10.23 30.11 -16.01
C VAL A 143 8.99 30.96 -15.72
N LYS A 144 7.80 30.49 -16.15
CA LYS A 144 6.51 31.15 -15.94
C LYS A 144 5.94 30.88 -14.55
N ASN A 145 6.13 29.66 -14.03
CA ASN A 145 5.55 29.24 -12.76
C ASN A 145 6.49 29.50 -11.57
N TYR A 146 7.81 29.43 -11.77
CA TYR A 146 8.79 29.60 -10.70
C TYR A 146 9.20 31.08 -10.52
N ARG A 147 8.26 31.91 -10.05
CA ARG A 147 8.37 33.38 -10.03
C ARG A 147 9.15 33.96 -8.84
N ARG A 148 10.21 33.27 -8.39
CA ARG A 148 11.08 33.77 -7.30
C ARG A 148 11.95 34.93 -7.81
N ARG A 149 12.23 35.91 -6.97
CA ARG A 149 13.12 37.03 -7.30
C ARG A 149 14.55 36.51 -7.45
N VAL A 150 15.18 36.82 -8.58
CA VAL A 150 16.60 36.59 -8.86
C VAL A 150 17.27 37.94 -9.06
N ASP A 151 18.31 38.21 -8.28
CA ASP A 151 19.01 39.50 -8.23
C ASP A 151 20.47 39.40 -8.69
N GLY A 152 20.92 38.20 -9.04
CA GLY A 152 22.30 37.95 -9.48
C GLY A 152 23.32 37.89 -8.34
N GLU A 153 22.92 38.15 -7.09
CA GLU A 153 23.80 38.14 -5.92
C GLU A 153 23.38 37.09 -4.88
N ARG A 154 22.15 37.20 -4.37
CA ARG A 154 21.60 36.32 -3.32
C ARG A 154 20.84 35.15 -3.92
N SER A 155 20.26 35.34 -5.09
CA SER A 155 19.64 34.29 -5.87
C SER A 155 20.02 34.49 -7.33
N VAL A 156 20.64 33.46 -7.90
CA VAL A 156 21.26 33.53 -9.22
C VAL A 156 20.50 32.65 -10.20
N TRP A 157 20.33 33.14 -11.41
CA TRP A 157 19.74 32.37 -12.51
C TRP A 157 20.42 32.76 -13.82
N ALA A 158 20.59 31.80 -14.72
CA ALA A 158 21.12 32.05 -16.06
C ALA A 158 20.02 31.90 -17.10
N ALA A 159 19.70 32.97 -17.85
CA ALA A 159 18.75 32.89 -18.96
C ALA A 159 19.19 31.86 -20.03
N ASP A 160 20.49 31.74 -20.23
CA ASP A 160 21.17 30.78 -21.09
C ASP A 160 21.58 29.51 -20.32
N TRP A 161 20.68 28.97 -19.51
CA TRP A 161 20.90 27.78 -18.65
C TRP A 161 21.51 26.58 -19.40
N TRP A 162 21.26 26.46 -20.70
CA TRP A 162 21.80 25.42 -21.59
C TRP A 162 23.32 25.48 -21.76
N ASN A 163 23.97 26.59 -21.40
CA ASN A 163 25.44 26.70 -21.33
C ASN A 163 26.06 26.03 -20.08
N TYR A 164 25.24 25.53 -19.16
CA TYR A 164 25.68 25.01 -17.88
C TYR A 164 25.34 23.52 -17.77
N PRO A 165 26.30 22.60 -17.99
CA PRO A 165 26.03 21.15 -18.05
C PRO A 165 25.34 20.59 -16.81
N GLU A 166 25.73 21.05 -15.61
CA GLU A 166 25.06 20.62 -14.37
C GLU A 166 23.62 21.15 -14.29
N ALA A 167 23.35 22.34 -14.79
CA ALA A 167 21.99 22.87 -14.82
C ALA A 167 21.11 22.08 -15.80
N VAL A 168 21.65 21.75 -16.98
CA VAL A 168 20.96 20.95 -17.99
C VAL A 168 20.47 19.63 -17.41
N ILE A 169 21.35 18.85 -16.76
CA ILE A 169 20.95 17.55 -16.19
C ILE A 169 19.92 17.68 -15.07
N ARG A 170 19.96 18.76 -14.28
CA ARG A 170 19.00 19.00 -13.19
C ARG A 170 17.64 19.42 -13.74
N LEU A 171 17.62 20.30 -14.73
CA LEU A 171 16.39 20.76 -15.39
C LEU A 171 15.72 19.63 -16.17
N ASP A 172 16.51 18.77 -16.80
CA ASP A 172 16.01 17.58 -17.48
C ASP A 172 15.42 16.56 -16.48
N ALA A 173 16.07 16.33 -15.34
CA ALA A 173 15.50 15.51 -14.26
C ALA A 173 14.18 16.10 -13.71
N LEU A 174 14.09 17.43 -13.58
CA LEU A 174 12.86 18.12 -13.18
C LEU A 174 11.74 17.94 -14.20
N TRP A 175 12.05 18.05 -15.48
CA TRP A 175 11.11 17.85 -16.56
C TRP A 175 10.58 16.39 -16.56
N ARG A 176 11.47 15.40 -16.49
CA ARG A 176 11.09 13.98 -16.43
C ARG A 176 10.20 13.66 -15.22
N ALA A 177 10.55 14.19 -14.04
CA ALA A 177 9.71 14.04 -12.86
C ALA A 177 8.35 14.73 -13.04
N TRP A 178 8.29 15.87 -13.72
CA TRP A 178 7.04 16.58 -14.01
C TRP A 178 6.15 15.79 -14.98
N GLU A 179 6.71 15.26 -16.06
CA GLU A 179 5.98 14.43 -17.04
C GLU A 179 5.37 13.18 -16.41
N HIS A 180 6.09 12.56 -15.47
CA HIS A 180 5.56 11.43 -14.72
C HIS A 180 4.46 11.85 -13.74
N LEU A 181 4.74 12.86 -12.89
CA LEU A 181 3.85 13.22 -11.79
C LEU A 181 2.62 14.01 -12.23
N ARG A 182 2.61 14.66 -13.39
CA ARG A 182 1.40 15.33 -13.91
C ARG A 182 0.25 14.36 -14.20
N LEU A 183 0.55 13.07 -14.38
CA LEU A 183 -0.42 12.03 -14.65
C LEU A 183 -1.23 11.65 -13.41
N ASP A 184 -0.73 11.97 -12.21
CA ASP A 184 -1.50 11.91 -10.97
C ASP A 184 -2.22 13.26 -10.72
N PRO A 185 -3.54 13.35 -10.96
CA PRO A 185 -4.30 14.57 -10.73
C PRO A 185 -4.53 14.87 -9.24
N THR A 186 -4.23 13.93 -8.34
CA THR A 186 -4.55 14.06 -6.91
C THR A 186 -3.41 14.72 -6.14
N THR A 187 -2.23 14.11 -6.13
CA THR A 187 -1.09 14.56 -5.31
C THR A 187 0.16 14.84 -6.12
N GLY A 188 0.16 14.46 -7.40
CA GLY A 188 1.33 14.51 -8.29
C GLY A 188 2.03 15.86 -8.29
N MET A 189 1.29 16.96 -8.41
CA MET A 189 1.90 18.29 -8.37
C MET A 189 2.48 18.66 -7.00
N SER A 190 1.85 18.24 -5.90
CA SER A 190 2.39 18.46 -4.55
C SER A 190 3.68 17.67 -4.34
N VAL A 191 3.72 16.42 -4.80
CA VAL A 191 4.90 15.56 -4.76
C VAL A 191 6.01 16.14 -5.64
N TRP A 192 5.67 16.59 -6.85
CA TRP A 192 6.63 17.20 -7.76
C TRP A 192 7.32 18.42 -7.14
N PHE A 193 6.55 19.31 -6.52
CA PHE A 193 7.13 20.46 -5.85
C PHE A 193 8.03 20.06 -4.68
N ARG A 194 7.51 19.23 -3.76
CA ARG A 194 8.19 18.84 -2.52
C ARG A 194 9.47 18.04 -2.76
N ASP A 195 9.40 17.02 -3.63
CA ASP A 195 10.45 16.02 -3.76
C ASP A 195 11.44 16.33 -4.87
N HIS A 196 11.03 17.12 -5.88
CA HIS A 196 11.87 17.40 -7.05
C HIS A 196 12.14 18.90 -7.21
N ALA A 197 11.11 19.71 -7.41
CA ALA A 197 11.27 21.12 -7.77
C ALA A 197 12.03 21.90 -6.71
N GLU A 198 11.62 21.84 -5.44
CA GLU A 198 12.25 22.62 -4.37
C GLU A 198 13.72 22.23 -4.17
N HIS A 199 14.05 20.94 -4.23
CA HIS A 199 15.43 20.48 -4.12
C HIS A 199 16.30 21.03 -5.26
N HIS A 200 15.95 20.72 -6.52
CA HIS A 200 16.78 21.14 -7.65
C HIS A 200 16.81 22.65 -7.82
N MET A 201 15.68 23.35 -7.62
CA MET A 201 15.63 24.80 -7.72
C MET A 201 16.40 25.49 -6.59
N SER A 202 16.45 24.93 -5.38
CA SER A 202 17.29 25.49 -4.32
C SER A 202 18.78 25.50 -4.69
N VAL A 203 19.25 24.42 -5.34
CA VAL A 203 20.64 24.30 -5.79
C VAL A 203 20.92 25.20 -6.99
N LEU A 204 20.00 25.24 -7.97
CA LEU A 204 20.15 26.08 -9.15
C LEU A 204 20.21 27.57 -8.79
N LEU A 205 19.39 27.98 -7.81
CA LEU A 205 19.32 29.37 -7.37
C LEU A 205 20.39 29.77 -6.36
N ASP A 206 21.21 28.82 -5.90
CA ASP A 206 22.30 29.09 -4.96
C ASP A 206 23.41 29.93 -5.64
N PRO A 207 23.89 31.02 -5.02
CA PRO A 207 24.98 31.83 -5.56
C PRO A 207 26.31 31.09 -5.79
N HIS A 208 26.51 29.95 -5.11
CA HIS A 208 27.64 29.05 -5.27
C HIS A 208 27.27 27.77 -6.04
N GLY A 209 26.04 27.71 -6.57
CA GLY A 209 25.51 26.61 -7.34
C GLY A 209 25.96 26.62 -8.80
N PRO A 210 25.28 25.84 -9.67
CA PRO A 210 25.62 25.70 -11.08
C PRO A 210 25.68 27.02 -11.85
N PHE A 211 24.87 28.00 -11.44
CA PHE A 211 24.84 29.33 -12.03
C PHE A 211 25.74 30.36 -11.34
N ALA A 212 26.66 29.96 -10.46
CA ALA A 212 27.56 30.91 -9.78
C ALA A 212 28.30 31.84 -10.77
N ALA A 213 28.71 31.29 -11.91
CA ALA A 213 29.37 32.05 -12.95
C ALA A 213 28.44 33.00 -13.71
N ALA A 214 27.11 32.93 -13.53
CA ALA A 214 26.10 33.81 -14.13
C ALA A 214 25.87 35.09 -13.32
N GLY A 215 26.18 35.12 -12.01
CA GLY A 215 25.91 36.25 -11.11
C GLY A 215 26.75 37.51 -11.32
N ALA A 216 27.94 37.42 -11.94
CA ALA A 216 28.86 38.56 -12.09
C ALA A 216 29.29 38.80 -13.56
N GLY A 217 28.78 39.86 -14.21
CA GLY A 217 29.24 40.28 -15.54
C GLY A 217 28.34 41.33 -16.21
N ASP A 218 28.94 42.24 -16.99
CA ASP A 218 28.23 43.24 -17.78
C ASP A 218 27.43 42.57 -18.93
N GLY A 219 26.21 43.05 -19.19
CA GLY A 219 25.34 42.59 -20.28
C GLY A 219 24.56 41.28 -20.05
N ARG A 220 24.47 40.77 -18.82
CA ARG A 220 23.77 39.51 -18.51
C ARG A 220 22.29 39.72 -18.20
N VAL A 221 21.45 38.81 -18.70
CA VAL A 221 20.01 38.75 -18.39
C VAL A 221 19.82 37.70 -17.28
N ASN A 222 20.15 38.06 -16.05
CA ASN A 222 20.14 37.16 -14.88
C ASN A 222 19.25 37.65 -13.73
N THR A 223 18.55 38.76 -13.94
CA THR A 223 17.59 39.34 -13.00
C THR A 223 16.20 39.33 -13.61
N ASN A 224 15.19 39.01 -12.81
CA ASN A 224 13.80 39.30 -13.16
C ASN A 224 13.42 40.59 -12.44
N ASP A 225 12.99 41.59 -13.21
CA ASP A 225 12.75 42.98 -12.79
C ASP A 225 12.12 43.15 -11.40
N ASP A 226 12.25 44.34 -10.82
CA ASP A 226 11.73 44.70 -9.49
C ASP A 226 10.19 44.55 -9.32
N GLN A 227 9.48 44.11 -10.35
CA GLN A 227 8.07 43.75 -10.28
C GLN A 227 7.89 42.38 -9.63
N LYS A 228 7.10 42.35 -8.55
CA LYS A 228 6.79 41.13 -7.80
C LYS A 228 6.23 40.06 -8.74
N GLY A 229 6.98 38.96 -8.86
CA GLY A 229 6.58 37.82 -9.67
C GLY A 229 6.84 38.00 -11.16
N ALA A 230 7.88 38.71 -11.60
CA ALA A 230 8.33 38.57 -12.99
C ALA A 230 8.76 37.11 -13.30
N GLU A 231 8.65 36.70 -14.57
CA GLU A 231 9.12 35.39 -15.03
C GLU A 231 10.64 35.29 -14.87
N LEU A 232 11.18 34.08 -14.71
CA LEU A 232 12.62 33.91 -14.73
C LEU A 232 13.17 34.28 -16.11
N PRO A 233 14.36 34.91 -16.19
CA PRO A 233 15.00 35.21 -17.46
C PRO A 233 15.16 33.96 -18.33
N TYR A 234 14.96 34.10 -19.64
CA TYR A 234 15.10 33.00 -20.58
C TYR A 234 15.72 33.48 -21.89
N THR A 235 16.68 32.70 -22.40
CA THR A 235 17.31 32.86 -23.71
C THR A 235 17.18 31.54 -24.45
N ALA A 236 16.58 31.57 -25.64
CA ALA A 236 16.41 30.38 -26.45
C ALA A 236 17.75 29.68 -26.75
N PRO A 237 17.82 28.35 -26.62
CA PRO A 237 19.00 27.59 -27.02
C PRO A 237 19.21 27.65 -28.55
N PRO A 238 20.43 27.34 -29.03
CA PRO A 238 20.68 27.19 -30.46
C PRO A 238 19.72 26.17 -31.10
N ASP A 239 19.29 26.46 -32.33
CA ASP A 239 18.40 25.60 -33.09
C ASP A 239 18.95 24.16 -33.17
N GLY A 240 18.09 23.19 -32.86
CA GLY A 240 18.43 21.76 -32.90
C GLY A 240 19.17 21.20 -31.68
N LEU A 241 19.47 22.02 -30.66
CA LEU A 241 20.10 21.52 -29.42
C LEU A 241 19.17 20.60 -28.62
N TYR A 242 17.86 20.89 -28.64
CA TYR A 242 16.83 20.13 -27.95
C TYR A 242 15.71 19.78 -28.93
N PRO A 243 15.83 18.65 -29.67
CA PRO A 243 14.79 18.21 -30.59
C PRO A 243 13.51 17.82 -29.83
N ASP A 244 12.38 17.81 -30.54
CA ASP A 244 11.10 17.37 -29.99
C ASP A 244 11.05 15.84 -29.92
N LEU A 245 11.15 15.32 -28.70
CA LEU A 245 11.15 13.88 -28.42
C LEU A 245 9.77 13.22 -28.60
N ARG A 246 8.69 13.99 -28.81
CA ARG A 246 7.38 13.44 -29.23
C ARG A 246 7.40 12.96 -30.68
N GLU A 247 8.31 13.49 -31.49
CA GLU A 247 8.47 13.14 -32.90
C GLU A 247 9.45 11.97 -33.11
N GLU A 248 10.19 11.56 -32.07
CA GLU A 248 11.07 10.40 -32.11
C GLU A 248 10.27 9.09 -31.88
N PRO A 249 10.40 8.07 -32.75
CA PRO A 249 9.71 6.80 -32.53
C PRO A 249 10.24 6.13 -31.25
N PRO A 250 9.38 5.46 -30.46
CA PRO A 250 9.82 4.76 -29.26
C PRO A 250 10.83 3.69 -29.67
N THR A 251 12.09 3.87 -29.26
CA THR A 251 13.09 2.81 -29.36
C THR A 251 12.75 1.75 -28.33
N GLY A 252 11.88 0.82 -28.72
CA GLY A 252 11.64 -0.41 -27.96
C GLY A 252 12.93 -1.21 -27.85
N VAL A 253 13.28 -1.57 -26.62
CA VAL A 253 14.28 -2.60 -26.28
C VAL A 253 13.63 -3.61 -25.39
#